data_AF-A0A401FQD7-F1
#
_entry.id   AF-A0A401FQD7-F1
#
_cell.length_a   1.000
_cell.length_b   1.000
_cell.length_c   1.000
_cell.angle_alpha   90.00
_cell.angle_beta   90.00
_cell.angle_gamma   90.00
#
_symmetry.space_group_name_H-M   'P 1'
#
loop_
_entity.id
_entity.type
_entity.pdbx_description
1 polymer ?
#
loop_
_entity_poly.entity_id
_entity_poly.type
_entity_poly.pdbx_seq_one_letter_code
_entity_poly.pdbx_strand_id
1 'polypeptide(L)'
;MNPYFKNAKTLLRIAEKNISNSMSYEDLIYSSLFFGIGIESLLKGVIYDVNPIFIYIDESFHNIVPVLYKNKIKQRDNNIDKKKLKSNPDKNVLSYTESLNRAAFLSETTYENKQTIFRLKDVRDTIAHCLLSDLDEERLKNIVSQFKILVAKYENELDMKFIEAVVNQEDLEKYKLELTTKLQEKMKKHKNIWENNKGDKSYVLKARTNTITMDSACFEADNSYLITCPACSQKAVLFIFEEYGMNDYAETVVENIFVKNLSCSFCKLHIKDTEEIDYLKLSEAERVVIDWDR
;
A
#
# COMPACT_ATOMS: atom_id res chain seq x y z
N MET A 1 18.23 7.12 -16.09
CA MET A 1 16.81 7.09 -15.65
C MET A 1 15.95 6.43 -16.70
N ASN A 2 15.33 5.30 -16.33
CA ASN A 2 14.43 4.56 -17.21
C ASN A 2 13.13 5.36 -17.52
N PRO A 3 12.35 4.96 -18.54
CA PRO A 3 11.14 5.69 -18.96
C PRO A 3 10.09 5.85 -17.85
N TYR A 4 9.96 4.88 -16.95
CA TYR A 4 8.98 4.89 -15.86
C TYR A 4 9.36 5.90 -14.77
N PHE A 5 10.64 5.95 -14.38
CA PHE A 5 11.12 7.01 -13.48
C PHE A 5 10.97 8.41 -14.09
N LYS A 6 11.15 8.57 -15.41
CA LYS A 6 10.85 9.86 -16.09
C LYS A 6 9.37 10.23 -15.96
N ASN A 7 8.47 9.27 -16.15
CA ASN A 7 7.03 9.50 -15.99
C ASN A 7 6.68 9.82 -14.52
N ALA A 8 7.21 9.05 -13.57
CA ALA A 8 7.03 9.29 -12.14
C ALA A 8 7.48 10.71 -11.76
N LYS A 9 8.67 11.13 -12.20
CA LYS A 9 9.19 12.49 -11.97
C LYS A 9 8.23 13.57 -12.48
N THR A 10 7.72 13.43 -13.70
CA THR A 10 6.76 14.39 -14.27
C THR A 10 5.47 14.45 -13.44
N LEU A 11 4.89 13.30 -13.11
CA LEU A 11 3.60 13.21 -12.42
C LEU A 11 3.69 13.68 -10.96
N LEU A 12 4.76 13.30 -10.24
CA LEU A 12 4.98 13.72 -8.87
C LEU A 12 5.22 15.24 -8.77
N ARG A 13 5.92 15.85 -9.75
CA ARG A 13 6.05 17.32 -9.81
C ARG A 13 4.73 18.03 -10.08
N ILE A 14 3.83 17.41 -10.85
CA ILE A 14 2.48 17.94 -11.06
C ILE A 14 1.70 17.90 -9.74
N ALA A 15 1.77 16.79 -9.00
CA ALA A 15 1.16 16.68 -7.68
C ALA A 15 1.73 17.75 -6.72
N GLU A 16 3.06 17.83 -6.60
CA GLU A 16 3.77 18.76 -5.72
C GLU A 16 3.32 20.22 -5.87
N LYS A 17 3.19 20.70 -7.11
CA LYS A 17 2.82 22.11 -7.40
C LYS A 17 1.49 22.53 -6.81
N ASN A 18 0.59 21.57 -6.59
CA ASN A 18 -0.75 21.82 -6.05
C ASN A 18 -0.83 21.60 -4.54
N ILE A 19 0.23 21.04 -3.93
CA ILE A 19 0.26 20.77 -2.48
C ILE A 19 0.65 22.04 -1.73
N SER A 20 -0.28 22.54 -0.92
CA SER A 20 -0.09 23.69 -0.04
C SER A 20 -0.82 23.50 1.30
N ASN A 21 -0.57 24.38 2.27
CA ASN A 21 -1.26 24.31 3.57
C ASN A 21 -2.76 24.65 3.48
N SER A 22 -3.22 25.26 2.39
CA SER A 22 -4.59 25.70 2.18
C SER A 22 -5.10 25.25 0.81
N MET A 23 -5.23 23.93 0.64
CA MET A 23 -5.72 23.33 -0.60
C MET A 23 -7.25 23.41 -0.68
N SER A 24 -7.76 23.70 -1.88
CA SER A 24 -9.17 23.46 -2.20
C SER A 24 -9.46 21.95 -2.30
N TYR A 25 -10.74 21.58 -2.32
CA TYR A 25 -11.12 20.18 -2.50
C TYR A 25 -10.68 19.65 -3.88
N GLU A 26 -10.76 20.49 -4.90
CA GLU A 26 -10.29 20.22 -6.26
C GLU A 26 -8.77 19.99 -6.29
N ASP A 27 -7.99 20.81 -5.57
CA ASP A 27 -6.54 20.62 -5.47
C ASP A 27 -6.19 19.32 -4.74
N LEU A 28 -6.97 18.93 -3.72
CA LEU A 28 -6.80 17.66 -3.01
C LEU A 28 -7.03 16.47 -3.94
N ILE A 29 -8.11 16.49 -4.71
CA ILE A 29 -8.40 15.46 -5.72
C ILE A 29 -7.27 15.39 -6.75
N TYR A 30 -6.91 16.53 -7.33
CA TYR A 30 -5.90 16.60 -8.37
C TYR A 30 -4.53 16.10 -7.87
N SER A 31 -4.08 16.60 -6.72
CA SER A 31 -2.80 16.19 -6.12
C SER A 31 -2.79 14.70 -5.78
N SER A 32 -3.89 14.18 -5.20
CA SER A 32 -3.99 12.76 -4.84
C SER A 32 -3.98 11.85 -6.06
N LEU A 33 -4.66 12.25 -7.15
CA LEU A 33 -4.67 11.50 -8.40
C LEU A 33 -3.26 11.41 -9.01
N PHE A 34 -2.59 12.55 -9.19
CA PHE A 34 -1.24 12.58 -9.76
C PHE A 34 -0.21 11.92 -8.85
N PHE A 35 -0.39 11.99 -7.54
CA PHE A 35 0.43 11.24 -6.59
C PHE A 35 0.27 9.73 -6.79
N GLY A 36 -0.97 9.23 -6.85
CA GLY A 36 -1.25 7.82 -7.11
C GLY A 36 -0.64 7.32 -8.42
N ILE A 37 -0.86 8.03 -9.53
CA ILE A 37 -0.30 7.64 -10.85
C ILE A 37 1.23 7.76 -10.87
N GLY A 38 1.78 8.78 -10.19
CA GLY A 38 3.22 8.99 -10.05
C GLY A 38 3.89 7.83 -9.30
N ILE A 39 3.29 7.39 -8.18
CA ILE A 39 3.75 6.23 -7.43
C ILE A 39 3.63 4.94 -8.24
N GLU A 40 2.54 4.72 -8.96
CA GLU A 40 2.43 3.55 -9.85
C GLU A 40 3.57 3.50 -10.89
N SER A 41 3.89 4.65 -11.48
CA SER A 41 5.00 4.78 -12.41
C SER A 41 6.34 4.54 -11.72
N LEU A 42 6.49 4.97 -10.47
CA LEU A 42 7.70 4.75 -9.67
C LEU A 42 7.89 3.25 -9.38
N LEU A 43 6.84 2.55 -8.92
CA LEU A 43 6.86 1.10 -8.66
C LEU A 43 7.29 0.31 -9.92
N LYS A 44 6.69 0.64 -11.08
CA LYS A 44 7.10 0.05 -12.36
C LYS A 44 8.54 0.41 -12.72
N GLY A 45 8.99 1.61 -12.37
CA GLY A 45 10.38 2.05 -12.55
C GLY A 45 11.37 1.22 -11.76
N VAL A 46 11.07 0.90 -10.49
CA VAL A 46 11.89 0.02 -9.63
C VAL A 46 12.05 -1.35 -10.29
N ILE A 47 10.94 -1.96 -10.71
CA ILE A 47 10.93 -3.28 -11.37
C ILE A 47 11.69 -3.24 -12.71
N TYR A 48 11.44 -2.20 -13.51
CA TYR A 48 12.05 -2.03 -14.83
C TYR A 48 13.57 -1.87 -14.75
N ASP A 49 14.07 -1.20 -13.71
CA ASP A 49 15.51 -0.97 -13.53
C ASP A 49 16.27 -2.28 -13.27
N VAL A 50 15.63 -3.24 -12.59
CA VAL A 50 16.15 -4.60 -12.42
C VAL A 50 16.11 -5.36 -13.75
N ASN A 51 14.93 -5.45 -14.37
CA ASN A 51 14.77 -6.01 -15.71
C ASN A 51 13.51 -5.46 -16.40
N PRO A 52 13.64 -4.84 -17.58
CA PRO A 52 12.51 -4.33 -18.36
C PRO A 52 11.41 -5.35 -18.70
N ILE A 53 11.73 -6.65 -18.69
CA ILE A 53 10.76 -7.71 -19.02
C ILE A 53 9.71 -7.87 -17.92
N PHE A 54 10.10 -7.70 -16.66
CA PHE A 54 9.27 -8.02 -15.50
C PHE A 54 8.06 -7.11 -15.31
N ILE A 55 7.96 -6.03 -16.07
CA ILE A 55 6.79 -5.12 -16.04
C ILE A 55 5.70 -5.52 -17.04
N TYR A 56 5.92 -6.48 -17.92
CA TYR A 56 4.93 -6.93 -18.90
C TYR A 56 4.14 -8.12 -18.36
N ILE A 57 2.86 -8.19 -18.73
CA ILE A 57 2.00 -9.34 -18.38
C ILE A 57 2.44 -10.59 -19.16
N ASP A 58 2.75 -10.44 -20.46
CA ASP A 58 3.30 -11.51 -21.30
C ASP A 58 4.80 -11.34 -21.48
N GLU A 59 5.57 -12.09 -20.69
CA GLU A 59 7.03 -12.12 -20.71
C GLU A 59 7.64 -13.07 -21.76
N SER A 60 6.81 -13.73 -22.58
CA SER A 60 7.31 -14.68 -23.57
C SER A 60 8.24 -14.00 -24.58
N PHE A 61 9.27 -14.72 -25.02
CA PHE A 61 10.24 -14.21 -26.02
C PHE A 61 9.54 -13.67 -27.28
N HIS A 62 8.50 -14.37 -27.73
CA HIS A 62 7.72 -14.03 -28.91
C HIS A 62 6.96 -12.69 -28.77
N ASN A 63 6.69 -12.25 -27.54
CA ASN A 63 6.07 -10.97 -27.21
C ASN A 63 7.11 -9.89 -26.91
N ILE A 64 8.05 -10.16 -26.02
CA ILE A 64 8.98 -9.16 -25.50
C ILE A 64 9.95 -8.63 -26.56
N VAL A 65 10.45 -9.50 -27.43
CA VAL A 65 11.42 -9.12 -28.48
C VAL A 65 10.88 -8.00 -29.39
N PRO A 66 9.67 -8.13 -29.97
CA PRO A 66 9.09 -7.04 -30.76
C PRO A 66 8.63 -5.82 -29.94
N VAL A 67 8.42 -5.94 -28.62
CA VAL A 67 8.12 -4.79 -27.74
C VAL A 67 9.37 -3.96 -27.44
N LEU A 68 10.41 -4.59 -26.86
CA LEU A 68 11.58 -3.89 -26.32
C LEU A 68 12.72 -3.73 -27.33
N TYR A 69 12.84 -4.67 -28.27
CA TYR A 69 14.02 -4.80 -29.13
C TYR A 69 13.67 -4.73 -30.62
N LYS A 70 12.56 -4.06 -30.97
CA LYS A 70 12.08 -3.92 -32.36
C LYS A 70 13.18 -3.47 -33.33
N ASN A 71 14.07 -2.57 -32.91
CA ASN A 71 15.18 -2.04 -33.69
C ASN A 71 16.36 -3.02 -33.86
N LYS A 72 16.43 -4.09 -33.06
CA LYS A 72 17.48 -5.12 -33.13
C LYS A 72 17.08 -6.36 -33.94
N ILE A 73 15.81 -6.46 -34.36
CA ILE A 73 15.31 -7.59 -35.16
C ILE A 73 15.91 -7.54 -36.57
N LYS A 74 16.77 -8.51 -36.89
CA LYS A 74 17.49 -8.60 -38.18
C LYS A 74 16.68 -9.26 -39.32
N GLN A 75 15.74 -10.16 -38.99
CA GLN A 75 14.95 -10.89 -39.98
C GLN A 75 13.63 -10.16 -40.32
N ARG A 76 13.71 -8.97 -40.94
CA ARG A 76 12.49 -8.23 -41.33
C ARG A 76 11.91 -8.67 -42.68
N ASP A 77 12.73 -9.20 -43.59
CA ASP A 77 12.36 -9.28 -45.02
C ASP A 77 12.16 -10.69 -45.61
N ASN A 78 12.53 -11.77 -44.93
CA ASN A 78 12.34 -13.10 -45.51
C ASN A 78 11.15 -13.82 -44.85
N ASN A 79 10.14 -14.17 -45.66
CA ASN A 79 8.87 -14.81 -45.32
C ASN A 79 8.95 -16.15 -44.54
N ILE A 80 10.13 -16.53 -44.03
CA ILE A 80 10.42 -17.85 -43.46
C ILE A 80 10.15 -17.90 -41.94
N ASP A 81 10.17 -16.76 -41.21
CA ASP A 81 10.01 -16.75 -39.74
C ASP A 81 8.94 -15.78 -39.19
N LYS A 82 8.06 -15.23 -40.04
CA LYS A 82 6.95 -14.34 -39.62
C LYS A 82 5.98 -14.96 -38.59
N LYS A 83 6.01 -16.28 -38.40
CA LYS A 83 5.19 -17.01 -37.43
C LYS A 83 5.78 -17.08 -36.01
N LYS A 84 7.06 -16.74 -35.82
CA LYS A 84 7.73 -16.87 -34.52
C LYS A 84 7.66 -15.62 -33.66
N LEU A 85 7.33 -14.44 -34.17
CA LEU A 85 7.18 -13.24 -33.35
C LEU A 85 5.75 -12.70 -33.49
N LYS A 86 5.17 -12.20 -32.40
CA LYS A 86 3.83 -11.59 -32.46
C LYS A 86 3.87 -10.36 -33.37
N SER A 87 2.99 -10.31 -34.38
CA SER A 87 2.84 -9.17 -35.29
C SER A 87 2.28 -7.95 -34.58
N ASN A 88 1.33 -8.18 -33.66
CA ASN A 88 0.80 -7.21 -32.71
C ASN A 88 1.19 -7.68 -31.30
N PRO A 89 2.39 -7.35 -30.82
CA PRO A 89 2.78 -7.77 -29.49
C PRO A 89 1.96 -7.04 -28.43
N ASP A 90 1.64 -7.77 -27.37
CA ASP A 90 0.97 -7.25 -26.20
C ASP A 90 1.91 -6.31 -25.44
N LYS A 91 1.43 -5.09 -25.21
CA LYS A 91 2.14 -4.03 -24.48
C LYS A 91 1.53 -3.78 -23.10
N ASN A 92 0.56 -4.60 -22.69
CA ASN A 92 -0.03 -4.53 -21.37
C ASN A 92 1.05 -4.75 -20.32
N VAL A 93 1.04 -3.85 -19.34
CA VAL A 93 1.97 -3.86 -18.22
C VAL A 93 1.21 -4.22 -16.96
N LEU A 94 1.96 -4.55 -15.90
CA LEU A 94 1.40 -4.89 -14.60
C LEU A 94 0.40 -3.83 -14.13
N SER A 95 -0.62 -4.29 -13.40
CA SER A 95 -1.56 -3.44 -12.68
C SER A 95 -0.86 -2.72 -11.53
N TYR A 96 -1.58 -1.82 -10.83
CA TYR A 96 -1.03 -1.13 -9.66
C TYR A 96 -0.65 -2.13 -8.57
N THR A 97 -1.57 -3.03 -8.18
CA THR A 97 -1.30 -3.94 -7.07
C THR A 97 -0.16 -4.89 -7.39
N GLU A 98 -0.12 -5.41 -8.62
CA GLU A 98 0.96 -6.30 -9.04
C GLU A 98 2.31 -5.57 -9.08
N SER A 99 2.31 -4.30 -9.49
CA SER A 99 3.51 -3.45 -9.42
C SER A 99 3.95 -3.22 -7.97
N LEU A 100 3.00 -2.97 -7.05
CA LEU A 100 3.28 -2.80 -5.62
C LEU A 100 3.93 -4.05 -5.03
N ASN A 101 3.38 -5.23 -5.32
CA ASN A 101 3.88 -6.49 -4.76
C ASN A 101 5.27 -6.83 -5.28
N ARG A 102 5.48 -6.74 -6.60
CA ARG A 102 6.80 -7.01 -7.18
C ARG A 102 7.84 -6.00 -6.72
N ALA A 103 7.49 -4.71 -6.66
CA ALA A 103 8.40 -3.68 -6.17
C ALA A 103 8.72 -3.86 -4.68
N ALA A 104 7.81 -4.37 -3.84
CA ALA A 104 8.09 -4.64 -2.43
C ALA A 104 9.19 -5.70 -2.21
N PHE A 105 9.44 -6.60 -3.17
CA PHE A 105 10.59 -7.51 -3.11
C PHE A 105 11.92 -6.85 -3.48
N LEU A 106 11.87 -5.69 -4.13
CA LEU A 106 13.02 -5.01 -4.74
C LEU A 106 13.34 -3.67 -4.07
N SER A 107 12.40 -3.11 -3.31
CA SER A 107 12.49 -1.79 -2.68
C SER A 107 12.04 -1.83 -1.22
N GLU A 108 12.94 -1.36 -0.35
CA GLU A 108 12.69 -1.24 1.09
C GLU A 108 11.59 -0.20 1.36
N THR A 109 11.63 0.95 0.68
CA THR A 109 10.57 1.97 0.79
C THR A 109 9.21 1.40 0.37
N THR A 110 9.15 0.62 -0.71
CA THR A 110 7.88 0.00 -1.09
C THR A 110 7.40 -0.99 -0.03
N TYR A 111 8.29 -1.83 0.49
CA TYR A 111 7.96 -2.82 1.51
C TYR A 111 7.46 -2.16 2.81
N GLU A 112 8.20 -1.18 3.33
CA GLU A 112 7.90 -0.52 4.61
C GLU A 112 6.65 0.36 4.57
N ASN A 113 6.17 0.76 3.39
CA ASN A 113 5.04 1.69 3.23
C ASN A 113 3.90 1.06 2.41
N LYS A 114 3.81 -0.28 2.40
CA LYS A 114 2.89 -1.02 1.53
C LYS A 114 1.43 -0.63 1.74
N GLN A 115 0.97 -0.41 2.98
CA GLN A 115 -0.42 -0.05 3.26
C GLN A 115 -0.72 1.38 2.82
N THR A 116 0.21 2.31 3.07
CA THR A 116 0.11 3.69 2.58
C THR A 116 0.04 3.75 1.06
N ILE A 117 0.88 2.97 0.36
CA ILE A 117 0.89 2.90 -1.11
C ILE A 117 -0.39 2.23 -1.64
N PHE A 118 -0.87 1.17 -1.01
CA PHE A 118 -2.15 0.56 -1.38
C PHE A 118 -3.32 1.55 -1.21
N ARG A 119 -3.31 2.35 -0.14
CA ARG A 119 -4.35 3.37 0.08
C ARG A 119 -4.38 4.43 -1.03
N LEU A 120 -3.22 4.76 -1.62
CA LEU A 120 -3.12 5.63 -2.79
C LEU A 120 -3.81 5.03 -4.03
N LYS A 121 -3.65 3.72 -4.26
CA LYS A 121 -4.38 3.00 -5.32
C LYS A 121 -5.88 3.21 -5.16
N ASP A 122 -6.41 2.94 -3.98
CA ASP A 122 -7.84 3.06 -3.73
C ASP A 122 -8.35 4.47 -3.98
N VAL A 123 -7.61 5.50 -3.52
CA VAL A 123 -8.01 6.89 -3.76
C VAL A 123 -7.96 7.23 -5.25
N ARG A 124 -6.90 6.82 -5.96
CA ARG A 124 -6.80 6.99 -7.41
C ARG A 124 -7.98 6.33 -8.12
N ASP A 125 -8.34 5.10 -7.72
CA ASP A 125 -9.42 4.33 -8.35
C ASP A 125 -10.78 4.97 -8.09
N THR A 126 -11.04 5.43 -6.87
CA THR A 126 -12.28 6.17 -6.55
C THR A 126 -12.36 7.46 -7.36
N ILE A 127 -11.28 8.24 -7.47
CA ILE A 127 -11.27 9.47 -8.29
C ILE A 127 -11.52 9.15 -9.77
N ALA A 128 -10.93 8.08 -10.30
CA ALA A 128 -10.99 7.75 -11.72
C ALA A 128 -12.30 7.06 -12.15
N HIS A 129 -12.98 6.36 -11.24
CA HIS A 129 -14.05 5.42 -11.60
C HIS A 129 -15.34 5.57 -10.80
N CYS A 130 -15.36 6.33 -9.69
CA CYS A 130 -16.52 6.49 -8.82
C CYS A 130 -17.04 7.94 -8.82
N LEU A 131 -18.14 8.19 -8.10
CA LEU A 131 -18.62 9.55 -7.88
C LEU A 131 -17.71 10.25 -6.86
N LEU A 132 -17.40 11.52 -7.10
CA LEU A 132 -16.57 12.31 -6.17
C LEU A 132 -17.24 12.51 -4.80
N SER A 133 -18.55 12.26 -4.68
CA SER A 133 -19.27 12.23 -3.39
C SER A 133 -18.85 11.07 -2.50
N ASP A 134 -18.24 10.03 -3.07
CA ASP A 134 -17.79 8.84 -2.34
C ASP A 134 -16.38 9.03 -1.77
N LEU A 135 -15.73 10.17 -2.07
CA LEU A 135 -14.42 10.54 -1.55
C LEU A 135 -14.55 11.20 -0.19
N ASP A 136 -13.76 10.70 0.75
CA ASP A 136 -13.59 11.28 2.08
C ASP A 136 -12.48 12.34 2.03
N GLU A 137 -12.82 13.60 2.28
CA GLU A 137 -11.86 14.72 2.27
C GLU A 137 -10.74 14.54 3.30
N GLU A 138 -11.05 14.01 4.49
CA GLU A 138 -10.05 13.76 5.53
C GLU A 138 -9.06 12.69 5.06
N ARG A 139 -9.55 11.65 4.38
CA ARG A 139 -8.73 10.63 3.75
C ARG A 139 -7.79 11.23 2.69
N LEU A 140 -8.26 12.18 1.87
CA LEU A 140 -7.42 12.85 0.87
C LEU A 140 -6.33 13.69 1.54
N LYS A 141 -6.69 14.48 2.57
CA LYS A 141 -5.72 15.29 3.34
C LYS A 141 -4.62 14.43 3.97
N ASN A 142 -5.00 13.32 4.58
CA ASN A 142 -4.04 12.39 5.20
C ASN A 142 -3.10 11.76 4.17
N ILE A 143 -3.58 11.46 2.96
CA ILE A 143 -2.71 10.95 1.89
C ILE A 143 -1.74 12.03 1.41
N VAL A 144 -2.24 13.24 1.17
CA VAL A 144 -1.43 14.34 0.65
C VAL A 144 -0.37 14.78 1.66
N SER A 145 -0.66 14.72 2.97
CA SER A 145 0.33 15.02 4.00
C SER A 145 1.55 14.10 3.94
N GLN A 146 1.39 12.87 3.45
CA GLN A 146 2.50 11.91 3.30
C GLN A 146 3.29 12.03 2.01
N PHE A 147 2.85 12.88 1.08
CA PHE A 147 3.46 13.03 -0.23
C PHE A 147 4.97 13.24 -0.15
N LYS A 148 5.40 14.28 0.59
CA LYS A 148 6.81 14.69 0.63
C LYS A 148 7.68 13.65 1.32
N ILE A 149 7.19 13.05 2.40
CA ILE A 149 7.91 12.03 3.16
C ILE A 149 8.08 10.76 2.33
N LEU A 150 7.01 10.25 1.73
CA LEU A 150 7.07 9.02 0.94
C LEU A 150 7.98 9.19 -0.30
N VAL A 151 7.85 10.31 -1.02
CA VAL A 151 8.70 10.58 -2.18
C VAL A 151 10.17 10.71 -1.75
N ALA A 152 10.46 11.41 -0.66
CA ALA A 152 11.82 11.56 -0.16
C ALA A 152 12.47 10.23 0.24
N LYS A 153 11.71 9.28 0.82
CA LYS A 153 12.21 7.92 1.08
C LYS A 153 12.68 7.25 -0.22
N TYR A 154 11.87 7.31 -1.29
CA TYR A 154 12.26 6.80 -2.60
C TYR A 154 13.46 7.56 -3.20
N GLU A 155 13.51 8.89 -3.05
CA GLU A 155 14.64 9.67 -3.55
C GLU A 155 15.96 9.25 -2.90
N ASN A 156 15.93 8.97 -1.60
CA ASN A 156 17.09 8.51 -0.83
C ASN A 156 17.48 7.07 -1.19
N GLU A 157 16.52 6.16 -1.29
CA GLU A 157 16.79 4.76 -1.66
C GLU A 157 17.36 4.63 -3.09
N LEU A 158 16.79 5.39 -4.04
CA LEU A 158 17.12 5.29 -5.45
C LEU A 158 18.25 6.24 -5.88
N ASP A 159 18.77 7.08 -4.98
CA ASP A 159 19.71 8.17 -5.28
C ASP A 159 19.27 9.04 -6.48
N MET A 160 17.98 9.41 -6.49
CA MET A 160 17.35 10.11 -7.62
C MET A 160 16.34 11.15 -7.15
N LYS A 161 16.40 12.37 -7.70
CA LYS A 161 15.39 13.42 -7.44
C LYS A 161 14.18 13.33 -8.35
N PHE A 162 13.00 13.20 -7.74
CA PHE A 162 11.68 13.22 -8.36
C PHE A 162 10.97 14.57 -8.18
N ILE A 163 11.02 15.17 -7.00
CA ILE A 163 10.37 16.46 -6.69
C ILE A 163 11.39 17.58 -6.49
N GLU A 164 10.94 18.82 -6.37
CA GLU A 164 11.82 19.98 -6.12
C GLU A 164 11.97 20.26 -4.62
N ALA A 165 10.97 19.94 -3.80
CA ALA A 165 11.02 20.12 -2.36
C ALA A 165 12.18 19.32 -1.76
N VAL A 166 12.98 20.01 -0.96
CA VAL A 166 14.05 19.39 -0.19
C VAL A 166 13.45 18.86 1.11
N VAL A 167 13.43 17.55 1.23
CA VAL A 167 13.28 16.83 2.49
C VAL A 167 14.63 16.18 2.72
N ASN A 168 15.35 16.61 3.75
CA ASN A 168 16.67 16.06 4.05
C ASN A 168 16.54 14.84 4.97
N GLN A 169 17.67 14.18 5.24
CA GLN A 169 17.70 13.02 6.14
C GLN A 169 17.24 13.37 7.57
N GLU A 170 17.58 14.57 8.06
CA GLU A 170 17.17 15.04 9.40
C GLU A 170 15.65 15.21 9.50
N ASP A 171 14.98 15.67 8.43
CA ASP A 171 13.52 15.79 8.35
C ASP A 171 12.85 14.42 8.42
N LEU A 172 13.41 13.42 7.74
CA LEU A 172 12.91 12.04 7.79
C LEU A 172 13.13 11.39 9.17
N GLU A 173 14.27 11.64 9.79
CA GLU A 173 14.57 11.16 11.14
C GLU A 173 13.65 11.81 12.19
N LYS A 174 13.43 13.13 12.06
CA LYS A 174 12.47 13.87 12.88
C LYS A 174 11.07 13.32 12.71
N TYR A 175 10.64 13.11 11.46
CA TYR A 175 9.33 12.53 11.15
C TYR A 175 9.16 11.15 11.80
N LYS A 176 10.17 10.27 11.65
CA LYS A 176 10.17 8.94 12.26
C LYS A 176 10.12 9.01 13.79
N LEU A 177 10.85 9.94 14.40
CA LEU A 177 10.84 10.17 15.84
C LEU A 177 9.47 10.66 16.34
N GLU A 178 8.85 11.60 15.63
CA GLU A 178 7.51 12.12 15.94
C GLU A 178 6.45 11.02 15.88
N LEU A 179 6.46 10.21 14.80
CA LEU A 179 5.56 9.06 14.65
C LEU A 179 5.77 8.03 15.77
N THR A 180 7.02 7.70 16.06
CA THR A 180 7.40 6.76 17.14
C THR A 180 6.89 7.25 18.49
N THR A 181 7.12 8.53 18.80
CA THR A 181 6.71 9.14 20.07
C THR A 181 5.19 9.15 20.21
N LYS A 182 4.48 9.61 19.17
CA LYS A 182 3.02 9.60 19.10
C LYS A 182 2.46 8.19 19.36
N LEU A 183 3.03 7.17 18.72
CA LEU A 183 2.59 5.79 18.89
C LEU A 183 2.91 5.25 20.29
N GLN A 184 4.08 5.52 20.84
CA GLN A 184 4.44 5.11 22.21
C GLN A 184 3.50 5.73 23.25
N GLU A 185 3.18 7.01 23.11
CA GLU A 185 2.21 7.70 23.98
C GLU A 185 0.82 7.09 23.85
N LYS A 186 0.38 6.81 22.61
CA LYS A 186 -0.89 6.12 22.34
C LYS A 186 -0.91 4.74 22.99
N MET A 187 0.13 3.92 22.81
CA MET A 187 0.23 2.59 23.43
C MET A 187 0.20 2.68 24.95
N LYS A 188 0.95 3.61 25.56
CA LYS A 188 0.98 3.83 27.02
C LYS A 188 -0.39 4.22 27.56
N LYS A 189 -1.08 5.15 26.91
CA LYS A 189 -2.44 5.56 27.26
C LYS A 189 -3.39 4.35 27.27
N HIS A 190 -3.39 3.56 26.21
CA HIS A 190 -4.27 2.40 26.10
C HIS A 190 -3.90 1.28 27.07
N LYS A 191 -2.61 1.05 27.31
CA LYS A 191 -2.16 0.11 28.36
C LYS A 191 -2.71 0.50 29.72
N ASN A 192 -2.65 1.78 30.09
CA ASN A 192 -3.19 2.27 31.36
C ASN A 192 -4.71 2.06 31.48
N ILE A 193 -5.47 2.22 30.38
CA ILE A 193 -6.91 1.90 30.37
C ILE A 193 -7.12 0.43 30.75
N TRP A 194 -6.35 -0.49 30.16
CA TRP A 194 -6.46 -1.91 30.50
C TRP A 194 -6.08 -2.18 31.96
N GLU A 195 -4.93 -1.68 32.41
CA GLU A 195 -4.44 -1.89 33.78
C GLU A 195 -5.44 -1.44 34.85
N ASN A 196 -6.16 -0.34 34.61
CA ASN A 196 -7.16 0.18 35.53
C ASN A 196 -8.48 -0.63 35.54
N ASN A 197 -8.79 -1.36 34.47
CA ASN A 197 -10.06 -2.05 34.31
C ASN A 197 -9.94 -3.59 34.37
N LYS A 198 -8.73 -4.16 34.35
CA LYS A 198 -8.52 -5.62 34.31
C LYS A 198 -9.06 -6.38 35.53
N GLY A 199 -9.24 -5.69 36.65
CA GLY A 199 -9.85 -6.26 37.87
C GLY A 199 -11.38 -6.27 37.86
N ASP A 200 -12.02 -5.50 36.97
CA ASP A 200 -13.48 -5.46 36.84
C ASP A 200 -13.98 -6.61 35.94
N LYS A 201 -14.59 -7.62 36.56
CA LYS A 201 -15.15 -8.78 35.86
C LYS A 201 -16.21 -8.39 34.82
N SER A 202 -17.03 -7.37 35.08
CA SER A 202 -18.06 -6.91 34.15
C SER A 202 -17.44 -6.29 32.90
N TYR A 203 -16.41 -5.45 33.11
CA TYR A 203 -15.63 -4.87 32.03
C TYR A 203 -14.98 -5.94 31.15
N VAL A 204 -14.28 -6.90 31.78
CA VAL A 204 -13.57 -7.98 31.08
C VAL A 204 -14.54 -8.85 30.29
N LEU A 205 -15.69 -9.21 30.88
CA LEU A 205 -16.71 -10.00 30.20
C LEU A 205 -17.27 -9.24 28.99
N LYS A 206 -17.60 -7.95 29.14
CA LYS A 206 -18.08 -7.12 28.03
C LYS A 206 -17.03 -6.99 26.92
N ALA A 207 -15.76 -6.80 27.27
CA ALA A 207 -14.67 -6.72 26.31
C ALA A 207 -14.50 -8.03 25.53
N ARG A 208 -14.59 -9.18 26.22
CA ARG A 208 -14.56 -10.51 25.59
C ARG A 208 -15.74 -10.72 24.65
N THR A 209 -16.96 -10.44 25.09
CA THR A 209 -18.17 -10.54 24.26
C THR A 209 -18.04 -9.68 23.02
N ASN A 210 -17.68 -8.40 23.17
CA ASN A 210 -17.49 -7.50 22.02
C ASN A 210 -16.42 -8.01 21.04
N THR A 211 -15.30 -8.53 21.54
CA THR A 211 -14.24 -9.09 20.68
C THR A 211 -14.77 -10.27 19.87
N ILE A 212 -15.50 -11.19 20.50
CA ILE A 212 -16.11 -12.35 19.82
C ILE A 212 -17.15 -11.88 18.80
N THR A 213 -18.02 -10.95 19.16
CA THR A 213 -19.04 -10.40 18.26
C THR A 213 -18.40 -9.73 17.04
N MET A 214 -17.33 -8.96 17.22
CA MET A 214 -16.63 -8.29 16.12
C MET A 214 -15.94 -9.30 15.18
N ASP A 215 -15.32 -10.34 15.74
CA ASP A 215 -14.71 -11.44 14.96
C ASP A 215 -15.77 -12.25 14.20
N SER A 216 -16.92 -12.52 14.84
CA SER A 216 -18.00 -13.33 14.26
C SER A 216 -18.88 -12.58 13.25
N ALA A 217 -19.13 -11.29 13.45
CA ALA A 217 -19.95 -10.47 12.53
C ALA A 217 -19.30 -10.28 11.15
N CYS A 218 -18.01 -10.56 11.04
CA CYS A 218 -17.22 -10.43 9.83
C CYS A 218 -17.38 -11.60 8.85
N PHE A 219 -17.98 -12.73 9.26
CA PHE A 219 -18.16 -13.92 8.40
C PHE A 219 -18.97 -13.69 7.13
N GLU A 220 -19.75 -12.61 7.04
CA GLU A 220 -20.62 -12.34 5.87
C GLU A 220 -20.04 -11.33 4.87
N ALA A 221 -18.97 -10.57 5.19
CA ALA A 221 -18.50 -9.51 4.29
C ALA A 221 -17.02 -9.09 4.38
N ASP A 222 -16.22 -9.49 5.37
CA ASP A 222 -14.83 -9.02 5.48
C ASP A 222 -13.96 -9.98 6.28
N ASN A 223 -12.86 -10.43 5.70
CA ASN A 223 -11.89 -11.26 6.42
C ASN A 223 -11.37 -10.49 7.63
N SER A 224 -11.64 -11.01 8.83
CA SER A 224 -11.02 -10.53 10.05
C SER A 224 -10.41 -11.69 10.79
N TYR A 225 -9.40 -11.40 11.60
CA TYR A 225 -8.85 -12.40 12.49
C TYR A 225 -8.28 -11.76 13.75
N LEU A 226 -8.12 -12.60 14.76
CA LEU A 226 -7.64 -12.20 16.06
C LEU A 226 -6.12 -12.12 16.06
N ILE A 227 -5.62 -11.03 16.60
CA ILE A 227 -4.19 -10.80 16.85
C ILE A 227 -3.96 -10.37 18.29
N THR A 228 -2.70 -10.33 18.69
CA THR A 228 -2.29 -9.75 19.97
C THR A 228 -2.28 -8.22 19.87
N CYS A 229 -3.02 -7.55 20.75
CA CYS A 229 -3.03 -6.08 20.83
C CYS A 229 -1.64 -5.54 21.21
N PRO A 230 -1.05 -4.62 20.42
CA PRO A 230 0.28 -4.09 20.70
C PRO A 230 0.35 -3.23 21.97
N ALA A 231 -0.79 -2.72 22.47
CA ALA A 231 -0.81 -1.90 23.69
C ALA A 231 -0.97 -2.71 24.99
N CYS A 232 -1.86 -3.70 24.99
CA CYS A 232 -2.30 -4.38 26.23
C CYS A 232 -2.13 -5.90 26.21
N SER A 233 -1.62 -6.46 25.11
CA SER A 233 -1.39 -7.89 24.91
C SER A 233 -2.65 -8.78 25.01
N GLN A 234 -3.84 -8.17 25.08
CA GLN A 234 -5.11 -8.88 24.95
C GLN A 234 -5.48 -9.09 23.48
N LYS A 235 -6.46 -9.95 23.23
CA LYS A 235 -6.97 -10.21 21.89
C LYS A 235 -7.60 -8.94 21.29
N ALA A 236 -7.28 -8.68 20.04
CA ALA A 236 -7.83 -7.59 19.24
C ALA A 236 -8.24 -8.13 17.87
N VAL A 237 -9.23 -7.50 17.23
CA VAL A 237 -9.72 -7.87 15.91
C VAL A 237 -8.99 -7.02 14.88
N LEU A 238 -8.28 -7.68 13.97
CA LEU A 238 -7.69 -7.07 12.79
C LEU A 238 -8.64 -7.28 11.62
N PHE A 239 -9.12 -6.18 11.06
CA PHE A 239 -9.96 -6.18 9.86
C PHE A 239 -9.07 -6.05 8.64
N ILE A 240 -9.21 -6.98 7.70
CA ILE A 240 -8.39 -7.00 6.50
C ILE A 240 -9.25 -6.97 5.23
N PHE A 241 -8.59 -6.72 4.12
CA PHE A 241 -9.09 -6.91 2.77
C PHE A 241 -8.15 -7.91 2.08
N GLU A 242 -8.70 -9.01 1.59
CA GLU A 242 -7.94 -9.98 0.80
C GLU A 242 -8.14 -9.67 -0.68
N GLU A 243 -7.05 -9.61 -1.43
CA GLU A 243 -7.09 -9.61 -2.88
C GLU A 243 -6.80 -11.03 -3.35
N TYR A 244 -7.70 -11.55 -4.19
CA TYR A 244 -7.60 -12.88 -4.73
C TYR A 244 -7.14 -12.83 -6.18
N GLY A 245 -6.26 -13.74 -6.54
CA GLY A 245 -5.89 -14.03 -7.92
C GLY A 245 -6.17 -15.48 -8.28
N MET A 246 -5.84 -15.84 -9.52
CA MET A 246 -5.88 -17.21 -10.00
C MET A 246 -4.46 -17.73 -10.14
N ASN A 247 -4.17 -18.88 -9.54
CA ASN A 247 -2.90 -19.56 -9.78
C ASN A 247 -2.87 -20.23 -11.17
N ASP A 248 -1.73 -20.83 -11.53
CA ASP A 248 -1.55 -21.55 -12.80
C ASP A 248 -2.53 -22.72 -13.00
N TYR A 249 -3.17 -23.19 -11.93
CA TYR A 249 -4.18 -24.25 -11.92
C TYR A 249 -5.61 -23.71 -11.98
N ALA A 250 -5.79 -22.40 -12.19
CA ALA A 250 -7.08 -21.70 -12.18
C ALA A 250 -7.82 -21.79 -10.83
N GLU A 251 -7.08 -21.99 -9.73
CA GLU A 251 -7.63 -21.94 -8.37
C GLU A 251 -7.52 -20.53 -7.81
N THR A 252 -8.57 -20.08 -7.12
CA THR A 252 -8.56 -18.81 -6.41
C THR A 252 -7.65 -18.89 -5.20
N VAL A 253 -6.62 -18.05 -5.16
CA VAL A 253 -5.66 -17.95 -4.06
C VAL A 253 -5.62 -16.53 -3.52
N VAL A 254 -5.40 -16.39 -2.21
CA VAL A 254 -5.14 -15.07 -1.61
C VAL A 254 -3.76 -14.63 -2.09
N GLU A 255 -3.70 -13.57 -2.87
CA GLU A 255 -2.45 -12.96 -3.32
C GLU A 255 -1.96 -11.90 -2.33
N ASN A 256 -2.90 -11.13 -1.75
CA ASN A 256 -2.55 -10.03 -0.85
C ASN A 256 -3.50 -9.89 0.33
N ILE A 257 -2.94 -9.38 1.43
CA ILE A 257 -3.66 -8.98 2.63
C ILE A 257 -3.36 -7.51 2.91
N PHE A 258 -4.41 -6.69 2.96
CA PHE A 258 -4.34 -5.27 3.32
C PHE A 258 -5.10 -5.02 4.60
N VAL A 259 -4.51 -4.27 5.54
CA VAL A 259 -5.13 -4.01 6.83
C VAL A 259 -6.06 -2.80 6.71
N LYS A 260 -7.34 -2.98 7.03
CA LYS A 260 -8.31 -1.89 7.10
C LYS A 260 -8.20 -1.14 8.42
N ASN A 261 -8.22 -1.88 9.53
CA ASN A 261 -8.06 -1.32 10.88
C ASN A 261 -7.79 -2.42 11.92
N LEU A 262 -7.33 -2.01 13.09
CA LEU A 262 -7.24 -2.81 14.31
C LEU A 262 -8.16 -2.23 15.38
N SER A 263 -8.92 -3.09 16.06
CA SER A 263 -9.75 -2.70 17.20
C SER A 263 -9.58 -3.64 18.39
N CYS A 264 -9.25 -3.07 19.56
CA CYS A 264 -9.12 -3.81 20.82
C CYS A 264 -10.19 -3.41 21.82
N SER A 265 -11.12 -4.33 22.11
CA SER A 265 -12.19 -4.08 23.10
C SER A 265 -11.69 -3.98 24.55
N PHE A 266 -10.49 -4.47 24.87
CA PHE A 266 -9.92 -4.49 26.23
C PHE A 266 -9.23 -3.18 26.65
N CYS A 267 -8.54 -2.52 25.73
CA CYS A 267 -7.88 -1.23 26.00
C CYS A 267 -8.48 -0.07 25.22
N LYS A 268 -9.49 -0.34 24.38
CA LYS A 268 -10.14 0.61 23.46
C LYS A 268 -9.20 1.20 22.41
N LEU A 269 -8.08 0.52 22.12
CA LEU A 269 -7.17 0.92 21.05
C LEU A 269 -7.86 0.74 19.70
N HIS A 270 -7.81 1.78 18.87
CA HIS A 270 -8.25 1.75 17.49
C HIS A 270 -7.14 2.34 16.58
N ILE A 271 -6.77 1.60 15.55
CA ILE A 271 -5.75 1.98 14.57
C ILE A 271 -6.35 1.84 13.17
N LYS A 272 -6.44 2.94 12.44
CA LYS A 272 -6.94 3.01 11.05
C LYS A 272 -5.99 3.79 10.13
N ASP A 273 -5.08 4.55 10.72
CA ASP A 273 -4.08 5.32 10.00
C ASP A 273 -3.06 4.37 9.37
N THR A 274 -2.81 4.51 8.06
CA THR A 274 -1.98 3.56 7.31
C THR A 274 -0.53 3.58 7.74
N GLU A 275 -0.03 4.72 8.23
CA GLU A 275 1.35 4.82 8.71
C GLU A 275 1.50 4.15 10.07
N GLU A 276 0.50 4.29 10.94
CA GLU A 276 0.47 3.55 12.19
C GLU A 276 0.41 2.04 11.93
N ILE A 277 -0.33 1.62 10.90
CA ILE A 277 -0.42 0.21 10.47
C ILE A 277 0.93 -0.27 9.93
N ASP A 278 1.54 0.47 9.01
CA ASP A 278 2.84 0.17 8.40
C ASP A 278 3.93 0.10 9.49
N TYR A 279 3.99 1.10 10.37
CA TYR A 279 4.96 1.16 11.48
C TYR A 279 4.83 -0.03 12.44
N LEU A 280 3.60 -0.42 12.79
CA LEU A 280 3.35 -1.55 13.70
C LEU A 280 3.41 -2.91 12.99
N LYS A 281 3.66 -2.93 11.68
CA LYS A 281 3.72 -4.13 10.83
C LYS A 281 2.48 -5.02 10.99
N LEU A 282 1.29 -4.41 11.08
CA LEU A 282 0.07 -5.17 11.36
C LEU A 282 -0.30 -6.12 10.22
N SER A 283 0.17 -5.88 8.99
CA SER A 283 -0.01 -6.80 7.87
C SER A 283 0.81 -8.10 7.98
N GLU A 284 1.81 -8.12 8.85
CA GLU A 284 2.63 -9.30 9.16
C GLU A 284 2.19 -9.98 10.46
N ALA A 285 1.13 -9.48 11.11
CA ALA A 285 0.71 -9.96 12.42
C ALA A 285 0.26 -11.43 12.35
N GLU A 286 0.83 -12.25 13.22
CA GLU A 286 0.44 -13.66 13.33
C GLU A 286 -1.00 -13.80 13.80
N ARG A 287 -1.78 -14.63 13.08
CA ARG A 287 -3.12 -15.01 13.49
C ARG A 287 -3.07 -15.82 14.78
N VAL A 288 -3.80 -15.36 15.79
CA VAL A 288 -3.99 -16.10 17.03
C VAL A 288 -5.16 -17.06 16.84
N VAL A 289 -4.86 -18.37 16.78
CA VAL A 289 -5.89 -19.43 16.86
C VAL A 289 -6.34 -19.55 18.31
N ILE A 290 -7.64 -19.64 18.57
CA ILE A 290 -8.16 -19.70 19.93
C ILE A 290 -8.93 -20.99 20.19
N ASP A 291 -8.53 -21.63 21.28
CA ASP A 291 -9.34 -22.52 22.12
C ASP A 291 -9.98 -21.65 23.22
N TRP A 292 -11.27 -21.33 23.12
CA TRP A 292 -11.94 -20.40 24.06
C TRP A 292 -12.35 -21.06 25.38
N ASP A 293 -12.06 -22.36 25.51
CA ASP A 293 -12.52 -23.27 26.57
C ASP A 293 -11.47 -23.57 27.66
N ARG A 294 -10.46 -22.70 27.83
CA ARG A 294 -9.55 -22.73 28.98
C ARG A 294 -9.57 -21.43 29.78
#